data_AF-I5B2Z3-F1
#
_entry.id   AF-I5B2Z3-F1
#
_cell.length_a   1.000
_cell.length_b   1.000
_cell.length_c   1.000
_cell.angle_alpha   90.00
_cell.angle_beta   90.00
_cell.angle_gamma   90.00
#
_symmetry.space_group_name_H-M   'P 1'
#
loop_
_entity.id
_entity.type
_entity.pdbx_description
1 polymer ?
#
loop_
_entity_poly.entity_id
_entity_poly.type
_entity_poly.pdbx_seq_one_letter_code
_entity_poly.pdbx_strand_id
1 'polypeptide(L)'
;MKKTSLQLLLCLLLTCMLAFAGCSGESEKQKPSPDEALQMLKDGNQRFVSEKSEHPHLTKQRMIQAGMEDQADHAYATILTCSDSQVPVEAIFDAGVMDIFVIRVAGNVCDTDEVGSIEYGLAHVRTPVMVVLGHTQCGAVTAVTRAINGHDHAVEKNIPPLVDNIEPAVRQTIEKYPQAKGDQIIPLAIEENVWISIRDLFMQSAATRELVKAGKAKVVGAIYDVSDGKVYWLEDTTVDNILNEVEADPDRAMEAMAESILTPDLPAISHDAAPESQEVAPESDEKAPETQEVAPESHDAAPESQKVAPESDEKAPETQEVAPESHDATPESQGVAP
;
A
#
# COMPACT_ATOMS: atom_id res chain seq x y z
N MET A 1 -78.23 12.57 -2.98
CA MET A 1 -76.93 13.24 -3.16
C MET A 1 -75.97 13.00 -1.96
N LYS A 2 -75.72 11.75 -1.54
CA LYS A 2 -74.80 11.47 -0.40
C LYS A 2 -73.82 10.30 -0.63
N LYS A 3 -73.88 9.61 -1.78
CA LYS A 3 -73.00 8.46 -2.07
C LYS A 3 -71.72 8.82 -2.83
N THR A 4 -71.71 9.92 -3.58
CA THR A 4 -70.55 10.37 -4.37
C THR A 4 -69.44 11.00 -3.53
N SER A 5 -69.76 11.55 -2.36
CA SER A 5 -68.77 12.22 -1.50
C SER A 5 -67.89 11.26 -0.70
N LEU A 6 -68.35 10.03 -0.45
CA LEU A 6 -67.59 9.02 0.31
C LEU A 6 -66.60 8.26 -0.58
N GLN A 7 -66.93 8.04 -1.85
CA GLN A 7 -66.00 7.44 -2.82
C GLN A 7 -64.85 8.39 -3.18
N LEU A 8 -65.10 9.70 -3.24
CA LEU A 8 -64.04 10.67 -3.51
C LEU A 8 -63.05 10.79 -2.34
N LEU A 9 -63.54 10.70 -1.10
CA LEU A 9 -62.70 10.74 0.11
C LEU A 9 -61.87 9.45 0.27
N LEU A 10 -62.42 8.30 -0.10
CA LEU A 10 -61.72 7.01 -0.06
C LEU A 10 -60.62 6.94 -1.14
N CYS A 11 -60.86 7.49 -2.34
CA CYS A 11 -59.84 7.60 -3.38
C CYS A 11 -58.70 8.56 -2.99
N LEU A 12 -59.00 9.68 -2.33
CA LEU A 12 -57.98 10.65 -1.91
C LEU A 12 -57.06 10.08 -0.81
N LEU A 13 -57.63 9.30 0.13
CA LEU A 13 -56.88 8.61 1.18
C LEU A 13 -56.02 7.47 0.62
N LEU A 14 -56.51 6.75 -0.41
CA LEU A 14 -55.73 5.69 -1.07
C LEU A 14 -54.56 6.27 -1.90
N THR A 15 -54.74 7.45 -2.51
CA THR A 15 -53.64 8.15 -3.21
C THR A 15 -52.62 8.76 -2.26
N CYS A 16 -53.01 9.20 -1.06
CA CYS A 16 -52.07 9.66 -0.03
C CYS A 16 -51.24 8.51 0.58
N MET A 17 -51.81 7.30 0.71
CA MET A 17 -51.04 6.12 1.16
C MET A 17 -50.04 5.61 0.11
N LEU A 18 -50.29 5.84 -1.18
CA LEU A 18 -49.35 5.48 -2.25
C LEU A 18 -48.23 6.51 -2.47
N ALA A 19 -48.37 7.73 -1.95
CA ALA A 19 -47.34 8.77 -2.05
C ALA A 19 -46.24 8.69 -0.98
N PHE A 20 -46.41 7.86 0.06
CA PHE A 20 -45.40 7.65 1.11
C PHE A 20 -44.56 6.37 0.93
N ALA A 21 -44.80 5.60 -0.13
CA ALA A 21 -44.05 4.37 -0.42
C ALA A 21 -42.83 4.59 -1.35
N GLY A 22 -42.42 5.85 -1.56
CA GLY A 22 -41.40 6.24 -2.53
C GLY A 22 -40.10 6.79 -1.96
N CYS A 23 -39.89 6.77 -0.64
CA CYS A 23 -38.56 6.93 -0.06
C CYS A 23 -38.00 5.54 0.23
N SER A 24 -37.65 4.80 -0.83
CA SER A 24 -36.62 3.78 -0.72
C SER A 24 -35.35 4.51 -0.27
N GLY A 25 -35.05 4.44 1.02
CA GLY A 25 -33.72 4.79 1.50
C GLY A 25 -32.72 4.03 0.62
N GLU A 26 -31.73 4.75 0.08
CA GLU A 26 -30.56 4.09 -0.47
C GLU A 26 -30.09 3.10 0.59
N SER A 27 -30.18 1.81 0.28
CA SER A 27 -29.50 0.80 1.08
C SER A 27 -28.03 1.19 1.01
N GLU A 28 -27.48 1.78 2.08
CA GLU A 28 -26.03 1.92 2.21
C GLU A 28 -25.43 0.57 1.82
N LYS A 29 -24.55 0.57 0.80
CA LYS A 29 -23.85 -0.65 0.42
C LYS A 29 -23.09 -1.12 1.66
N GLN A 30 -23.54 -2.23 2.22
CA GLN A 30 -22.96 -2.76 3.44
C GLN A 30 -21.53 -3.24 3.14
N LYS A 31 -20.56 -2.70 3.88
CA LYS A 31 -19.17 -3.13 3.80
C LYS A 31 -18.98 -4.55 4.34
N PRO A 32 -17.94 -5.27 3.87
CA PRO A 32 -17.55 -6.52 4.50
C PRO A 32 -17.24 -6.30 5.98
N SER A 33 -17.44 -7.32 6.79
CA SER A 33 -16.93 -7.35 8.16
C SER A 33 -15.39 -7.33 8.18
N PRO A 34 -14.75 -6.97 9.31
CA PRO A 34 -13.29 -6.99 9.42
C PRO A 34 -12.64 -8.32 9.02
N ASP A 35 -13.22 -9.45 9.41
CA ASP A 35 -12.68 -10.78 9.07
C ASP A 35 -12.88 -11.11 7.59
N GLU A 36 -14.01 -10.72 6.98
CA GLU A 36 -14.23 -10.89 5.54
C GLU A 36 -13.26 -10.03 4.72
N ALA A 37 -13.03 -8.77 5.11
CA ALA A 37 -12.08 -7.89 4.44
C ALA A 37 -10.64 -8.41 4.55
N LEU A 38 -10.25 -8.92 5.73
CA LEU A 38 -8.96 -9.58 5.90
C LEU A 38 -8.84 -10.84 5.03
N GLN A 39 -9.92 -11.62 4.92
CA GLN A 39 -9.93 -12.79 4.05
C GLN A 39 -9.80 -12.41 2.57
N MET A 40 -10.44 -11.32 2.13
CA MET A 40 -10.29 -10.80 0.76
C MET A 40 -8.84 -10.45 0.43
N LEU A 41 -8.11 -9.82 1.37
CA LEU A 41 -6.67 -9.55 1.21
C LEU A 41 -5.86 -10.85 1.11
N LYS A 42 -6.13 -11.83 1.99
CA LYS A 42 -5.47 -13.14 1.97
C LYS A 42 -5.68 -13.87 0.65
N ASP A 43 -6.92 -13.88 0.16
CA ASP A 43 -7.27 -14.52 -1.11
C ASP A 43 -6.61 -13.80 -2.29
N GLY A 44 -6.54 -12.47 -2.24
CA GLY A 44 -5.84 -11.65 -3.22
C GLY A 44 -4.34 -11.97 -3.30
N ASN A 45 -3.66 -12.05 -2.15
CA ASN A 45 -2.26 -12.45 -2.12
C ASN A 45 -2.04 -13.90 -2.58
N GLN A 46 -2.96 -14.80 -2.26
CA GLN A 46 -2.92 -16.16 -2.77
C GLN A 46 -3.06 -16.22 -4.29
N ARG A 47 -3.89 -15.36 -4.90
CA ARG A 47 -3.98 -15.23 -6.37
C ARG A 47 -2.70 -14.66 -6.96
N PHE A 48 -2.13 -13.63 -6.36
CA PHE A 48 -0.85 -13.04 -6.79
C PHE A 48 0.28 -14.09 -6.80
N VAL A 49 0.50 -14.78 -5.68
CA VAL A 49 1.57 -15.79 -5.51
C VAL A 49 1.38 -17.00 -6.43
N SER A 50 0.13 -17.33 -6.78
CA SER A 50 -0.17 -18.45 -7.68
C SER A 50 -0.27 -18.06 -9.16
N GLU A 51 0.09 -16.82 -9.52
CA GLU A 51 0.01 -16.27 -10.87
C GLU A 51 -1.40 -16.35 -11.47
N LYS A 52 -2.42 -16.14 -10.62
CA LYS A 52 -3.85 -16.20 -10.97
C LYS A 52 -4.58 -14.90 -10.61
N SER A 53 -3.86 -13.78 -10.57
CA SER A 53 -4.45 -12.45 -10.36
C SER A 53 -5.57 -12.19 -11.36
N GLU A 54 -6.69 -11.68 -10.86
CA GLU A 54 -7.86 -11.33 -11.66
C GLU A 54 -7.79 -9.89 -12.17
N HIS A 55 -6.95 -9.05 -11.54
CA HIS A 55 -6.83 -7.62 -11.83
C HIS A 55 -8.18 -6.89 -11.74
N PRO A 56 -8.92 -7.05 -10.62
CA PRO A 56 -10.24 -6.46 -10.47
C PRO A 56 -10.14 -4.94 -10.51
N HIS A 57 -11.20 -4.29 -10.98
CA HIS A 57 -11.33 -2.83 -10.85
C HIS A 57 -10.18 -2.00 -11.47
N LEU A 58 -9.51 -2.52 -12.51
CA LEU A 58 -8.47 -1.81 -13.27
C LEU A 58 -8.93 -1.41 -14.69
N THR A 59 -10.24 -1.25 -14.88
CA THR A 59 -10.81 -0.85 -16.19
C THR A 59 -10.98 0.67 -16.31
N LYS A 60 -11.03 1.18 -17.55
CA LYS A 60 -11.34 2.59 -17.80
C LYS A 60 -12.70 3.00 -17.21
N GLN A 61 -13.68 2.09 -17.25
CA GLN A 61 -15.00 2.32 -16.64
C GLN A 61 -14.88 2.54 -15.13
N ARG A 62 -14.06 1.74 -14.44
CA ARG A 62 -13.81 1.93 -13.01
C ARG A 62 -13.12 3.27 -12.72
N MET A 63 -12.19 3.71 -13.56
CA MET A 63 -11.56 5.04 -13.42
C MET A 63 -12.58 6.17 -13.56
N ILE A 64 -13.52 6.06 -14.50
CA ILE A 64 -14.60 7.04 -14.65
C ILE A 64 -15.50 7.03 -13.41
N GLN A 65 -15.85 5.84 -12.90
CA GLN A 65 -16.62 5.70 -11.67
C GLN A 65 -15.92 6.35 -10.47
N ALA A 66 -14.60 6.17 -10.32
CA ALA A 66 -13.82 6.78 -9.26
C ALA A 66 -13.78 8.32 -9.31
N GLY A 67 -14.03 8.92 -10.48
CA GLY A 67 -14.20 10.37 -10.60
C GLY A 67 -15.59 10.89 -10.19
N MET A 68 -16.53 9.99 -9.86
CA MET A 68 -17.94 10.33 -9.58
C MET A 68 -18.43 9.83 -8.21
N GLU A 69 -17.80 8.81 -7.65
CA GLU A 69 -18.20 8.17 -6.39
C GLU A 69 -17.14 8.37 -5.30
N ASP A 70 -17.55 8.26 -4.04
CA ASP A 70 -16.64 8.32 -2.90
C ASP A 70 -15.97 6.96 -2.68
N GLN A 71 -14.65 6.94 -2.47
CA GLN A 71 -13.93 5.72 -2.10
C GLN A 71 -14.49 5.06 -0.83
N ALA A 72 -15.10 5.84 0.07
CA ALA A 72 -15.78 5.35 1.27
C ALA A 72 -16.87 4.31 0.98
N ASP A 73 -17.42 4.27 -0.23
CA ASP A 73 -18.44 3.30 -0.63
C ASP A 73 -17.85 1.96 -1.12
N HIS A 74 -16.53 1.90 -1.33
CA HIS A 74 -15.86 0.77 -1.98
C HIS A 74 -14.72 0.17 -1.16
N ALA A 75 -13.89 0.99 -0.54
CA ALA A 75 -12.64 0.52 0.05
C ALA A 75 -12.91 -0.40 1.26
N TYR A 76 -12.24 -1.55 1.29
CA TYR A 76 -12.40 -2.55 2.35
C TYR A 76 -11.19 -2.67 3.28
N ALA A 77 -10.07 -2.00 2.98
CA ALA A 77 -8.90 -2.01 3.86
C ALA A 77 -8.16 -0.67 3.84
N THR A 78 -7.60 -0.29 4.98
CA THR A 78 -6.53 0.71 5.08
C THR A 78 -5.21 -0.02 5.30
N ILE A 79 -4.16 0.38 4.59
CA ILE A 79 -2.86 -0.31 4.61
C ILE A 79 -1.74 0.72 4.75
N LEU A 80 -1.00 0.66 5.85
CA LEU A 80 0.28 1.34 6.02
C LEU A 80 1.41 0.40 5.57
N THR A 81 2.26 0.85 4.64
CA THR A 81 3.39 0.07 4.14
C THR A 81 4.62 0.94 3.85
N CYS A 82 5.70 0.28 3.44
CA CYS A 82 6.93 0.93 3.01
C CYS A 82 6.80 1.64 1.64
N SER A 83 7.51 2.76 1.48
CA SER A 83 7.70 3.43 0.18
C SER A 83 8.54 2.62 -0.82
N ASP A 84 9.13 1.49 -0.42
CA ASP A 84 9.91 0.61 -1.30
C ASP A 84 9.08 0.13 -2.51
N SER A 85 9.58 0.37 -3.72
CA SER A 85 8.89 0.02 -4.96
C SER A 85 8.70 -1.49 -5.16
N GLN A 86 9.43 -2.32 -4.43
CA GLN A 86 9.28 -3.78 -4.45
C GLN A 86 8.02 -4.26 -3.71
N VAL A 87 7.28 -3.36 -3.06
CA VAL A 87 6.01 -3.64 -2.38
C VAL A 87 4.83 -3.00 -3.14
N PRO A 88 4.42 -3.53 -4.31
CA PRO A 88 3.29 -3.00 -5.07
C PRO A 88 1.95 -3.45 -4.46
N VAL A 89 1.49 -2.75 -3.41
CA VAL A 89 0.38 -3.16 -2.52
C VAL A 89 -0.89 -3.60 -3.27
N GLU A 90 -1.32 -2.84 -4.27
CA GLU A 90 -2.51 -3.17 -5.06
C GLU A 90 -2.32 -4.50 -5.81
N ALA A 91 -1.13 -4.72 -6.37
CA ALA A 91 -0.82 -5.95 -7.10
C ALA A 91 -0.69 -7.16 -6.17
N ILE A 92 0.04 -7.03 -5.05
CA ILE A 92 0.27 -8.14 -4.12
C ILE A 92 -1.02 -8.61 -3.42
N PHE A 93 -2.04 -7.76 -3.33
CA PHE A 93 -3.37 -8.12 -2.82
C PHE A 93 -4.42 -8.29 -3.92
N ASP A 94 -4.01 -8.27 -5.19
CA ASP A 94 -4.89 -8.35 -6.36
C ASP A 94 -6.14 -7.47 -6.21
N ALA A 95 -5.90 -6.22 -5.80
CA ALA A 95 -6.88 -5.17 -5.60
C ALA A 95 -6.79 -4.15 -6.74
N GLY A 96 -7.86 -3.38 -6.94
CA GLY A 96 -7.90 -2.32 -7.93
C GLY A 96 -8.29 -0.95 -7.38
N VAL A 97 -8.79 -0.11 -8.29
CA VAL A 97 -9.09 1.28 -7.99
C VAL A 97 -10.24 1.38 -7.00
N MET A 98 -10.05 2.17 -5.94
CA MET A 98 -10.94 2.37 -4.79
C MET A 98 -11.12 1.16 -3.86
N ASP A 99 -10.39 0.06 -4.03
CA ASP A 99 -10.56 -1.15 -3.21
C ASP A 99 -9.86 -1.07 -1.86
N ILE A 100 -8.72 -0.37 -1.81
CA ILE A 100 -7.89 -0.21 -0.62
C ILE A 100 -7.42 1.25 -0.49
N PHE A 101 -7.25 1.71 0.74
CA PHE A 101 -6.73 3.03 1.09
C PHE A 101 -5.28 2.86 1.58
N VAL A 102 -4.31 3.33 0.80
CA VAL A 102 -2.89 3.00 1.01
C VAL A 102 -2.11 4.22 1.50
N ILE A 103 -1.39 4.05 2.60
CA ILE A 103 -0.39 4.97 3.14
C ILE A 103 0.99 4.35 2.92
N ARG A 104 1.93 5.11 2.33
CA ARG A 104 3.29 4.65 2.05
C ARG A 104 4.31 5.62 2.62
N VAL A 105 5.14 5.12 3.54
CA VAL A 105 6.24 5.87 4.16
C VAL A 105 7.45 4.96 4.32
N ALA A 106 8.67 5.46 4.23
CA ALA A 106 9.86 4.60 4.36
C ALA A 106 9.88 3.93 5.74
N GLY A 107 10.06 2.60 5.77
CA GLY A 107 10.05 1.84 7.01
C GLY A 107 8.67 1.68 7.65
N ASN A 108 7.57 1.99 6.93
CA ASN A 108 6.19 1.82 7.42
C ASN A 108 5.96 2.39 8.84
N VAL A 109 6.65 3.48 9.16
CA VAL A 109 6.59 4.17 10.45
C VAL A 109 5.20 4.77 10.68
N CYS A 110 4.85 5.04 11.94
CA CYS A 110 3.57 5.62 12.29
C CYS A 110 3.77 6.88 13.13
N ASP A 111 3.83 8.03 12.47
CA ASP A 111 3.86 9.36 13.11
C ASP A 111 2.58 10.13 12.75
N THR A 112 2.55 11.43 13.02
CA THR A 112 1.41 12.34 12.88
C THR A 112 0.71 12.21 11.51
N ASP A 113 1.47 12.20 10.41
CA ASP A 113 0.92 12.16 9.06
C ASP A 113 0.30 10.79 8.74
N GLU A 114 0.94 9.70 9.17
CA GLU A 114 0.42 8.35 8.99
C GLU A 114 -0.77 8.08 9.89
N VAL A 115 -0.72 8.47 11.16
CA VAL A 115 -1.82 8.32 12.12
C VAL A 115 -3.05 9.08 11.61
N GLY A 116 -2.90 10.34 11.21
CA GLY A 116 -4.03 11.12 10.66
C GLY A 116 -4.60 10.50 9.38
N SER A 117 -3.75 9.95 8.52
CA SER A 117 -4.19 9.23 7.31
C SER A 117 -4.91 7.91 7.63
N ILE A 118 -4.46 7.19 8.66
CA ILE A 118 -5.10 5.96 9.14
C ILE A 118 -6.46 6.29 9.77
N GLU A 119 -6.53 7.34 10.60
CA GLU A 119 -7.79 7.83 11.15
C GLU A 119 -8.78 8.20 10.05
N TYR A 120 -8.31 8.86 8.99
CA TYR A 120 -9.16 9.15 7.84
C TYR A 120 -9.66 7.85 7.17
N GLY A 121 -8.79 6.88 6.95
CA GLY A 121 -9.15 5.57 6.42
C GLY A 121 -10.22 4.85 7.26
N LEU A 122 -10.03 4.81 8.57
CA LEU A 122 -10.90 4.06 9.48
C LEU A 122 -12.19 4.79 9.83
N ALA A 123 -12.14 6.09 10.08
CA ALA A 123 -13.28 6.89 10.54
C ALA A 123 -14.11 7.49 9.39
N HIS A 124 -13.47 7.90 8.28
CA HIS A 124 -14.14 8.57 7.16
C HIS A 124 -14.34 7.65 5.97
N VAL A 125 -13.29 6.95 5.53
CA VAL A 125 -13.44 5.92 4.49
C VAL A 125 -14.16 4.69 5.05
N ARG A 126 -14.19 4.50 6.38
CA ARG A 126 -14.87 3.38 7.07
C ARG A 126 -14.32 2.03 6.65
N THR A 127 -13.01 1.89 6.50
CA THR A 127 -12.40 0.59 6.19
C THR A 127 -12.49 -0.33 7.42
N PRO A 128 -12.96 -1.58 7.26
CA PRO A 128 -13.12 -2.51 8.38
C PRO A 128 -11.82 -3.20 8.81
N VAL A 129 -10.72 -3.09 8.05
CA VAL A 129 -9.41 -3.62 8.44
C VAL A 129 -8.30 -2.60 8.21
N MET A 130 -7.39 -2.50 9.17
CA MET A 130 -6.15 -1.73 9.13
C MET A 130 -4.97 -2.70 9.13
N VAL A 131 -4.13 -2.65 8.10
CA VAL A 131 -2.94 -3.49 7.99
C VAL A 131 -1.69 -2.63 8.14
N VAL A 132 -0.81 -2.98 9.09
CA VAL A 132 0.58 -2.51 9.07
C VAL A 132 1.42 -3.58 8.39
N LEU A 133 1.88 -3.28 7.18
CA LEU A 133 2.60 -4.20 6.31
C LEU A 133 4.09 -3.83 6.27
N GLY A 134 4.89 -4.60 7.01
CA GLY A 134 6.35 -4.61 6.85
C GLY A 134 6.76 -5.44 5.63
N HIS A 135 8.05 -5.43 5.30
CA HIS A 135 8.57 -6.30 4.26
C HIS A 135 10.01 -6.76 4.51
N THR A 136 10.36 -7.94 4.00
CA THR A 136 11.74 -8.43 4.02
C THR A 136 12.66 -7.48 3.26
N GLN A 137 13.94 -7.42 3.66
CA GLN A 137 14.95 -6.55 3.04
C GLN A 137 14.64 -5.03 3.12
N CYS A 138 13.90 -4.59 4.14
CA CYS A 138 13.60 -3.17 4.34
C CYS A 138 14.87 -2.31 4.50
N GLY A 139 15.07 -1.37 3.58
CA GLY A 139 16.22 -0.46 3.58
C GLY A 139 16.28 0.46 4.80
N ALA A 140 15.14 0.98 5.26
CA ALA A 140 15.07 1.88 6.41
C ALA A 140 15.48 1.16 7.71
N VAL A 141 14.88 0.00 8.00
CA VAL A 141 15.24 -0.82 9.17
C VAL A 141 16.70 -1.29 9.10
N THR A 142 17.18 -1.66 7.91
CA THR A 142 18.59 -2.02 7.68
C THR A 142 19.52 -0.85 8.00
N ALA A 143 19.21 0.35 7.55
CA ALA A 143 20.02 1.55 7.79
C ALA A 143 20.12 1.87 9.28
N VAL A 144 18.98 1.88 10.00
CA VAL A 144 18.96 2.12 11.46
C VAL A 144 19.73 1.04 12.21
N THR A 145 19.54 -0.23 11.84
CA THR A 145 20.28 -1.36 12.45
C THR A 145 21.79 -1.21 12.29
N ARG A 146 22.25 -0.78 11.11
CA ARG A 146 23.68 -0.56 10.85
C ARG A 146 24.21 0.67 11.58
N ALA A 147 23.45 1.77 11.62
CA ALA A 147 23.82 2.98 12.34
C ALA A 147 24.04 2.71 13.84
N ILE A 148 23.11 2.00 14.50
CA ILE A 148 23.21 1.63 15.92
C ILE A 148 24.44 0.74 16.18
N ASN A 149 24.82 -0.10 15.23
CA ASN A 149 26.00 -0.96 15.32
C ASN A 149 27.32 -0.25 14.94
N GLY A 150 27.31 1.09 14.80
CA GLY A 150 28.51 1.88 14.53
C GLY A 150 28.87 2.04 13.05
N HIS A 151 27.98 1.65 12.14
CA HIS A 151 28.11 1.82 10.69
C HIS A 151 27.22 2.97 10.19
N ASP A 152 27.18 4.06 10.95
CA ASP A 152 26.43 5.26 10.59
C ASP A 152 27.11 6.01 9.42
N HIS A 153 26.31 6.67 8.60
CA HIS A 153 26.77 7.49 7.48
C HIS A 153 25.93 8.75 7.37
N ALA A 154 26.51 9.81 6.78
CA ALA A 154 25.78 11.04 6.56
C ALA A 154 24.55 10.79 5.66
N VAL A 155 23.39 11.24 6.13
CA VAL A 155 22.10 11.18 5.42
C VAL A 155 21.52 12.58 5.28
N GLU A 156 20.58 12.76 4.37
CA GLU A 156 19.87 14.01 4.16
C GLU A 156 19.08 14.43 5.42
N LYS A 157 18.96 15.74 5.65
CA LYS A 157 18.43 16.35 6.88
C LYS A 157 17.08 15.81 7.40
N ASN A 158 16.23 15.28 6.51
CA ASN A 158 14.88 14.82 6.85
C ASN A 158 14.82 13.31 7.13
N ILE A 159 15.90 12.56 6.89
CA ILE A 159 15.95 11.12 7.16
C ILE A 159 16.01 10.82 8.66
N PRO A 160 16.84 11.49 9.48
CA PRO A 160 16.89 11.21 10.92
C PRO A 160 15.53 11.28 11.65
N PRO A 161 14.70 12.35 11.50
CA PRO A 161 13.38 12.40 12.13
C PRO A 161 12.34 11.48 11.49
N LEU A 162 12.66 10.82 10.37
CA LEU A 162 11.79 9.81 9.78
C LEU A 162 12.06 8.43 10.39
N VAL A 163 13.33 8.13 10.66
CA VAL A 163 13.77 6.80 11.10
C VAL A 163 13.94 6.70 12.62
N ASP A 164 13.74 7.78 13.36
CA ASP A 164 13.72 7.78 14.83
C ASP A 164 12.59 6.91 15.40
N ASN A 165 11.46 6.82 14.70
CA ASN A 165 10.36 5.88 15.00
C ASN A 165 10.76 4.41 14.81
N ILE A 166 11.83 4.11 14.06
CA ILE A 166 12.34 2.74 13.83
C ILE A 166 13.36 2.34 14.91
N GLU A 167 14.09 3.31 15.47
CA GLU A 167 15.14 3.06 16.47
C GLU A 167 14.65 2.24 17.68
N PRO A 168 13.48 2.51 18.29
CA PRO A 168 12.93 1.70 19.37
C PRO A 168 12.82 0.22 19.01
N ALA A 169 12.32 -0.11 17.82
CA ALA A 169 12.16 -1.48 17.36
C ALA A 169 13.50 -2.22 17.30
N VAL A 170 14.52 -1.56 16.75
CA VAL A 170 15.86 -2.14 16.63
C VAL A 170 16.49 -2.33 18.01
N ARG A 171 16.40 -1.34 18.90
CA ARG A 171 16.96 -1.44 20.26
C ARG A 171 16.31 -2.57 21.07
N GLN A 172 14.97 -2.63 21.06
CA GLN A 172 14.23 -3.69 21.74
C GLN A 172 14.58 -5.06 21.18
N THR A 173 14.75 -5.18 19.87
CA THR A 173 15.19 -6.42 19.23
C THR A 173 16.58 -6.85 19.69
N ILE A 174 17.54 -5.92 19.76
CA ILE A 174 18.91 -6.22 20.25
C ILE A 174 18.88 -6.72 21.70
N GLU A 175 18.04 -6.12 22.55
CA GLU A 175 17.88 -6.53 23.95
C GLU A 175 17.20 -7.90 24.09
N LYS A 176 16.15 -8.15 23.31
CA LYS A 176 15.37 -9.40 23.29
C LYS A 176 16.16 -10.58 22.71
N TYR A 177 17.02 -10.32 21.73
CA TYR A 177 17.81 -11.33 21.02
C TYR A 177 19.32 -11.06 21.13
N PRO A 178 19.91 -11.16 22.33
CA PRO A 178 21.32 -10.81 22.55
C PRO A 178 22.31 -11.72 21.80
N GLN A 179 21.83 -12.84 21.24
CA GLN A 179 22.61 -13.79 20.45
C GLN A 179 22.69 -13.41 18.96
N ALA A 180 21.71 -12.67 18.45
CA ALA A 180 21.72 -12.18 17.07
C ALA A 180 22.67 -10.98 16.97
N LYS A 181 23.54 -10.97 15.94
CA LYS A 181 24.57 -9.93 15.76
C LYS A 181 24.56 -9.35 14.36
N GLY A 182 24.90 -8.06 14.26
CA GLY A 182 24.97 -7.34 12.99
C GLY A 182 23.68 -7.51 12.17
N ASP A 183 23.83 -7.86 10.90
CA ASP A 183 22.71 -7.99 9.96
C ASP A 183 21.72 -9.12 10.32
N GLN A 184 22.06 -10.04 11.25
CA GLN A 184 21.11 -11.06 11.75
C GLN A 184 19.97 -10.46 12.57
N ILE A 185 20.14 -9.24 13.08
CA ILE A 185 19.08 -8.50 13.79
C ILE A 185 18.00 -8.01 12.82
N ILE A 186 18.36 -7.76 11.55
CA ILE A 186 17.48 -7.05 10.61
C ILE A 186 16.12 -7.74 10.42
N PRO A 187 16.03 -9.06 10.15
CA PRO A 187 14.72 -9.70 9.98
C PRO A 187 13.84 -9.62 11.23
N LEU A 188 14.45 -9.72 12.41
CA LEU A 188 13.74 -9.62 13.70
C LEU A 188 13.27 -8.18 13.95
N ALA A 189 14.11 -7.20 13.64
CA ALA A 189 13.79 -5.79 13.79
C ALA A 189 12.73 -5.32 12.78
N ILE A 190 12.65 -5.94 11.60
CA ILE A 190 11.58 -5.67 10.62
C ILE A 190 10.23 -6.06 11.20
N GLU A 191 10.13 -7.23 11.83
CA GLU A 191 8.91 -7.67 12.51
C GLU A 191 8.59 -6.78 13.71
N GLU A 192 9.58 -6.51 14.57
CA GLU A 192 9.40 -5.63 15.72
C GLU A 192 8.99 -4.20 15.31
N ASN A 193 9.43 -3.71 14.15
CA ASN A 193 9.03 -2.42 13.61
C ASN A 193 7.54 -2.37 13.22
N VAL A 194 6.95 -3.49 12.78
CA VAL A 194 5.49 -3.58 12.61
C VAL A 194 4.79 -3.45 13.95
N TRP A 195 5.29 -4.09 15.00
CA TRP A 195 4.72 -4.02 16.34
C TRP A 195 4.85 -2.63 16.97
N ILE A 196 5.99 -1.97 16.82
CA ILE A 196 6.19 -0.59 17.26
C ILE A 196 5.24 0.35 16.50
N SER A 197 5.12 0.23 15.19
CA SER A 197 4.19 1.06 14.41
C SER A 197 2.72 0.88 14.85
N ILE A 198 2.31 -0.34 15.19
CA ILE A 198 0.96 -0.61 15.75
C ILE A 198 0.82 0.00 17.15
N ARG A 199 1.86 -0.09 17.99
CA ARG A 199 1.87 0.57 19.30
C ARG A 199 1.73 2.07 19.15
N ASP A 200 2.51 2.69 18.27
CA ASP A 200 2.53 4.14 18.05
C ASP A 200 1.17 4.63 17.56
N LEU A 201 0.55 3.89 16.61
CA LEU A 201 -0.83 4.12 16.19
C LEU A 201 -1.79 4.13 17.38
N PHE A 202 -1.72 3.11 18.23
CA PHE A 202 -2.58 3.05 19.40
C PHE A 202 -2.22 4.11 20.44
N MET A 203 -0.97 4.51 20.63
CA MET A 203 -0.60 5.57 21.57
C MET A 203 -1.17 6.92 21.13
N GLN A 204 -1.15 7.19 19.82
CA GLN A 204 -1.53 8.49 19.26
C GLN A 204 -3.02 8.61 18.92
N SER A 205 -3.69 7.51 18.56
CA SER A 205 -5.07 7.56 18.05
C SER A 205 -6.10 6.95 19.00
N ALA A 206 -6.78 7.81 19.76
CA ALA A 206 -7.94 7.38 20.54
C ALA A 206 -9.07 6.85 19.64
N ALA A 207 -9.31 7.49 18.49
CA ALA A 207 -10.32 7.08 17.52
C ALA A 207 -10.09 5.64 17.01
N THR A 208 -8.85 5.29 16.68
CA THR A 208 -8.52 3.93 16.23
C THR A 208 -8.79 2.91 17.32
N ARG A 209 -8.35 3.17 18.57
CA ARG A 209 -8.62 2.27 19.70
C ARG A 209 -10.12 2.08 19.94
N GLU A 210 -10.91 3.13 19.84
CA GLU A 210 -12.37 3.06 19.99
C GLU A 210 -13.03 2.21 18.90
N LEU A 211 -12.62 2.37 17.63
CA LEU A 211 -13.13 1.57 16.51
C LEU A 211 -12.80 0.09 16.67
N VAL A 212 -11.58 -0.23 17.13
CA VAL A 212 -11.15 -1.60 17.41
C VAL A 212 -11.94 -2.22 18.56
N LYS A 213 -12.05 -1.53 19.70
CA LYS A 213 -12.83 -2.01 20.86
C LYS A 213 -14.32 -2.17 20.54
N ALA A 214 -14.85 -1.37 19.62
CA ALA A 214 -16.23 -1.47 19.15
C ALA A 214 -16.44 -2.59 18.10
N GLY A 215 -15.39 -3.29 17.68
CA GLY A 215 -15.45 -4.31 16.63
C GLY A 215 -15.78 -3.77 15.23
N LYS A 216 -15.64 -2.45 15.03
CA LYS A 216 -15.90 -1.79 13.74
C LYS A 216 -14.71 -1.88 12.79
N ALA A 217 -13.51 -1.95 13.34
CA ALA A 217 -12.28 -2.16 12.60
C ALA A 217 -11.40 -3.21 13.30
N LYS A 218 -10.56 -3.90 12.53
CA LYS A 218 -9.52 -4.79 13.05
C LYS A 218 -8.15 -4.29 12.61
N VAL A 219 -7.21 -4.20 13.54
CA VAL A 219 -5.80 -3.90 13.24
C VAL A 219 -5.04 -5.22 13.15
N VAL A 220 -4.21 -5.38 12.12
CA VAL A 220 -3.36 -6.57 11.93
C VAL A 220 -1.96 -6.18 11.48
N GLY A 221 -0.96 -6.95 11.92
CA GLY A 221 0.41 -6.88 11.43
C GLY A 221 0.68 -7.94 10.37
N ALA A 222 1.48 -7.61 9.37
CA ALA A 222 1.91 -8.57 8.35
C ALA A 222 3.30 -8.24 7.80
N ILE A 223 3.97 -9.25 7.25
CA ILE A 223 5.26 -9.13 6.56
C ILE A 223 5.12 -9.64 5.13
N TYR A 224 5.39 -8.79 4.16
CA TYR A 224 5.56 -9.18 2.77
C TYR A 224 6.98 -9.68 2.50
N ASP A 225 7.13 -10.88 1.95
CA ASP A 225 8.42 -11.36 1.48
C ASP A 225 8.64 -10.95 0.02
N VAL A 226 9.59 -10.02 -0.19
CA VAL A 226 9.93 -9.49 -1.51
C VAL A 226 10.47 -10.56 -2.48
N SER A 227 10.92 -11.71 -1.96
CA SER A 227 11.56 -12.78 -2.75
C SER A 227 10.58 -13.78 -3.36
N ASP A 228 9.43 -13.99 -2.74
CA ASP A 228 8.43 -14.97 -3.18
C ASP A 228 7.01 -14.41 -3.32
N GLY A 229 6.79 -13.15 -2.95
CA GLY A 229 5.52 -12.46 -3.10
C GLY A 229 4.48 -12.77 -2.02
N LYS A 230 4.80 -13.59 -1.02
CA LYS A 230 3.83 -13.97 0.03
C LYS A 230 3.72 -12.92 1.13
N VAL A 231 2.51 -12.79 1.67
CA VAL A 231 2.23 -12.03 2.89
C VAL A 231 2.06 -13.00 4.05
N TYR A 232 2.95 -12.90 5.04
CA TYR A 232 2.91 -13.63 6.29
C TYR A 232 2.17 -12.78 7.34
N TRP A 233 1.01 -13.25 7.76
CA TRP A 233 0.18 -12.57 8.76
C TRP A 233 0.67 -12.90 10.15
N LEU A 234 0.87 -11.87 10.97
CA LEU A 234 1.38 -12.00 12.32
C LEU A 234 0.24 -12.31 13.32
N GLU A 235 0.58 -12.73 14.53
CA GLU A 235 -0.40 -13.21 15.51
C GLU A 235 -1.31 -12.09 16.04
N ASP A 236 -2.64 -12.26 15.88
CA ASP A 236 -3.66 -11.32 16.37
C ASP A 236 -3.54 -11.05 17.89
N THR A 237 -3.14 -12.06 18.67
CA THR A 237 -2.98 -11.93 20.14
C THR A 237 -1.94 -10.89 20.54
N THR A 238 -0.94 -10.63 19.69
CA THR A 238 0.07 -9.60 19.95
C THR A 238 -0.55 -8.21 19.84
N VAL A 239 -1.45 -7.98 18.87
CA VAL A 239 -2.18 -6.71 18.73
C VAL A 239 -3.07 -6.45 19.94
N ASP A 240 -3.78 -7.47 20.41
CA ASP A 240 -4.62 -7.36 21.62
C ASP A 240 -3.78 -7.00 22.86
N ASN A 241 -2.59 -7.60 23.01
CA ASN A 241 -1.68 -7.29 24.10
C ASN A 241 -1.17 -5.84 24.02
N ILE A 242 -0.75 -5.39 22.83
CA ILE A 242 -0.32 -4.00 22.63
C ILE A 242 -1.46 -3.04 22.97
N LEU A 243 -2.69 -3.31 22.51
CA LEU A 243 -3.84 -2.46 22.80
C LEU A 243 -4.11 -2.37 24.32
N ASN A 244 -4.05 -3.50 25.03
CA ASN A 244 -4.25 -3.53 26.48
C ASN A 244 -3.16 -2.79 27.24
N GLU A 245 -1.91 -2.93 26.82
CA GLU A 245 -0.77 -2.19 27.41
C GLU A 245 -0.90 -0.69 27.17
N VAL A 246 -1.25 -0.28 25.95
CA VAL A 246 -1.48 1.12 25.62
C VAL A 246 -2.65 1.69 26.41
N GLU A 247 -3.76 0.97 26.59
CA GLU A 247 -4.88 1.46 27.41
C GLU A 247 -4.53 1.65 28.90
N ALA A 248 -3.50 0.96 29.39
CA ALA A 248 -2.97 1.16 30.73
C ALA A 248 -1.95 2.30 30.81
N ASP A 249 -1.44 2.78 29.67
CA ASP A 249 -0.42 3.83 29.59
C ASP A 249 -1.05 5.24 29.82
N PRO A 250 -0.56 6.02 30.81
CA PRO A 250 -1.08 7.36 31.08
C PRO A 250 -0.70 8.40 30.02
N ASP A 251 0.34 8.15 29.21
CA ASP A 251 0.86 9.10 28.22
C ASP A 251 0.14 8.97 26.85
N ARG A 252 -0.79 8.01 26.71
CA ARG A 252 -1.59 7.86 25.48
C ARG A 252 -2.49 9.06 25.22
N ALA A 253 -2.72 9.36 23.95
CA ALA A 253 -3.71 10.35 23.53
C ALA A 253 -5.12 9.93 23.96
N MET A 254 -5.85 10.84 24.60
CA MET A 254 -7.21 10.59 25.11
C MET A 254 -8.31 11.21 24.25
N GLU A 255 -7.97 12.19 23.41
CA GLU A 255 -8.92 12.92 22.59
C GLU A 255 -9.07 12.23 21.23
N ALA A 256 -10.31 11.82 20.89
CA ALA A 256 -10.60 11.16 19.61
C ALA A 256 -10.94 12.14 18.48
N MET A 257 -11.15 13.41 18.80
CA MET A 257 -11.60 14.44 17.85
C MET A 257 -10.86 15.74 18.11
N ALA A 258 -10.39 16.39 17.05
CA ALA A 258 -9.83 17.74 17.14
C ALA A 258 -10.94 18.79 17.30
N GLU A 259 -10.63 19.90 18.00
CA GLU A 259 -11.56 21.03 18.16
C GLU A 259 -11.79 21.82 16.85
N SER A 260 -10.80 21.80 15.94
CA SER A 260 -10.86 22.42 14.60
C SER A 260 -9.82 21.80 13.68
N ILE A 261 -10.14 21.68 12.38
CA ILE A 261 -9.20 21.24 11.32
C ILE A 261 -8.21 22.37 10.96
N LEU A 262 -8.62 23.63 11.14
CA LEU A 262 -7.80 24.80 10.89
C LEU A 262 -7.36 25.39 12.22
N THR A 263 -6.06 25.68 12.38
CA THR A 263 -5.61 26.50 13.49
C THR A 263 -6.28 27.88 13.41
N PRO A 264 -6.67 28.51 14.53
CA PRO A 264 -7.30 29.82 14.52
C PRO A 264 -6.46 30.93 13.85
N ASP A 265 -5.16 30.70 13.65
CA ASP A 265 -4.17 31.68 13.21
C ASP A 265 -3.78 31.59 11.72
N LEU A 266 -4.50 30.83 10.89
CA LEU A 266 -4.34 30.99 9.45
C LEU A 266 -4.92 32.35 9.02
N PRO A 267 -4.10 33.31 8.54
CA PRO A 267 -4.64 34.55 8.02
C PRO A 267 -5.57 34.20 6.87
N ALA A 268 -6.82 34.65 6.96
CA ALA A 268 -7.80 34.50 5.90
C ALA A 268 -7.16 34.96 4.58
N ILE A 269 -6.94 34.01 3.67
CA ILE A 269 -6.54 34.33 2.31
C ILE A 269 -7.76 35.01 1.70
N SER A 270 -7.75 36.34 1.67
CA SER A 270 -8.78 37.13 1.02
C SER A 270 -8.74 36.82 -0.48
N HIS A 271 -9.79 36.21 -1.00
CA HIS A 271 -10.02 36.01 -2.43
C HIS A 271 -10.38 37.32 -3.16
N ASP A 272 -9.66 38.42 -2.89
CA ASP A 272 -9.84 39.69 -3.58
C ASP A 272 -8.48 40.29 -3.94
N ALA A 273 -7.89 39.75 -5.00
CA ALA A 273 -7.07 40.48 -5.99
C ALA A 273 -6.52 39.47 -7.00
N ALA A 274 -7.21 39.28 -8.12
CA ALA A 274 -6.52 38.85 -9.33
C ALA A 274 -5.53 39.96 -9.70
N PRO A 275 -4.21 39.71 -9.80
CA PRO A 275 -3.33 40.71 -10.37
C PRO A 275 -3.62 40.79 -11.87
N GLU A 276 -4.05 41.96 -12.33
CA GLU A 276 -3.99 42.33 -13.73
C GLU A 276 -2.55 42.14 -14.21
N SER A 277 -2.35 41.21 -15.13
CA SER A 277 -1.10 41.07 -15.86
C SER A 277 -0.92 42.30 -16.76
N GLN A 278 -0.17 43.30 -16.29
CA GLN A 278 0.45 44.26 -17.19
C GLN A 278 1.65 43.59 -17.86
N GLU A 279 1.53 43.33 -19.16
CA GLU A 279 2.67 43.02 -20.01
C GLU A 279 3.62 44.23 -20.03
N VAL A 280 4.78 44.10 -19.41
CA VAL A 280 5.92 44.98 -19.66
C VAL A 280 7.08 44.09 -20.08
N ALA A 281 7.33 44.06 -21.39
CA ALA A 281 8.52 43.43 -21.94
C ALA A 281 9.77 44.23 -21.52
N PRO A 282 10.86 43.58 -21.06
CA PRO A 282 12.14 44.25 -20.94
C PRO A 282 12.80 44.34 -22.32
N GLU A 283 13.16 45.57 -22.73
CA GLU A 283 14.11 45.79 -23.83
C GLU A 283 15.49 45.29 -23.40
N SER A 284 16.05 44.32 -24.12
CA SER A 284 17.46 43.96 -24.05
C SER A 284 18.13 44.29 -25.38
N ASP A 285 19.02 45.29 -25.34
CA ASP A 285 20.00 45.58 -26.38
C ASP A 285 20.99 44.40 -26.49
N GLU A 286 20.82 43.50 -27.45
CA GLU A 286 21.93 42.69 -27.97
C GLU A 286 21.94 42.62 -29.49
N LYS A 287 23.12 42.96 -30.02
CA LYS A 287 23.46 43.11 -31.43
C LYS A 287 23.73 41.74 -32.06
N ALA A 288 22.93 41.36 -33.06
CA ALA A 288 23.12 40.13 -33.84
C ALA A 288 24.39 40.17 -34.71
N PRO A 289 25.12 39.05 -34.87
CA PRO A 289 25.94 38.82 -36.05
C PRO A 289 25.15 38.04 -37.12
N GLU A 290 25.33 38.46 -38.38
CA GLU A 290 24.73 37.88 -39.59
C GLU A 290 25.07 36.40 -39.78
N THR A 291 24.06 35.58 -40.10
CA THR A 291 24.24 34.26 -40.70
C THR A 291 23.90 34.33 -42.18
N GLN A 292 24.88 34.00 -43.04
CA GLN A 292 24.65 33.73 -44.46
C GLN A 292 23.88 32.42 -44.63
N GLU A 293 22.75 32.47 -45.32
CA GLU A 293 22.03 31.31 -45.82
C GLU A 293 22.80 30.65 -46.96
N VAL A 294 23.17 29.38 -46.80
CA VAL A 294 23.38 28.46 -47.93
C VAL A 294 22.78 27.10 -47.55
N ALA A 295 21.72 26.71 -48.26
CA ALA A 295 21.08 25.41 -48.14
C ALA A 295 21.98 24.29 -48.70
N PRO A 296 21.99 23.07 -48.13
CA PRO A 296 22.52 21.91 -48.80
C PRO A 296 21.40 21.01 -49.38
N GLU A 297 21.62 20.59 -50.61
CA GLU A 297 20.87 19.55 -51.31
C GLU A 297 21.02 18.18 -50.64
N SER A 298 19.97 17.37 -50.80
CA SER A 298 19.82 16.01 -50.31
C SER A 298 20.80 15.02 -50.95
N HIS A 299 21.45 14.21 -50.12
CA HIS A 299 21.88 12.86 -50.50
C HIS A 299 21.76 11.90 -49.32
N ASP A 300 20.96 10.85 -49.51
CA ASP A 300 20.79 9.72 -48.61
C ASP A 300 22.11 8.97 -48.38
N ALA A 301 22.52 8.86 -47.10
CA ALA A 301 23.42 7.82 -46.63
C ALA A 301 23.13 7.54 -45.15
N ALA A 302 22.64 6.33 -44.87
CA ALA A 302 22.43 5.83 -43.51
C ALA A 302 23.78 5.59 -42.79
N PRO A 303 23.92 5.93 -41.49
CA PRO A 303 25.14 5.59 -40.75
C PRO A 303 25.03 4.19 -40.10
N GLU A 304 26.11 3.43 -40.25
CA GLU A 304 26.37 2.15 -39.62
C GLU A 304 26.42 2.25 -38.09
N SER A 305 25.76 1.32 -37.41
CA SER A 305 25.89 1.10 -35.97
C SER A 305 27.12 0.25 -35.68
N GLN A 306 28.10 0.79 -34.96
CA GLN A 306 29.12 -0.02 -34.29
C GLN A 306 28.51 -0.70 -33.06
N LYS A 307 28.22 -1.99 -33.18
CA LYS A 307 28.04 -2.92 -32.06
C LYS A 307 29.40 -3.46 -31.64
N VAL A 308 29.80 -3.20 -30.41
CA VAL A 308 30.83 -3.99 -29.71
C VAL A 308 30.10 -5.18 -29.09
N ALA A 309 30.45 -6.39 -29.51
CA ALA A 309 30.02 -7.67 -28.94
C ALA A 309 31.22 -8.33 -28.23
N PRO A 310 31.00 -9.16 -27.18
CA PRO A 310 32.09 -9.85 -26.48
C PRO A 310 32.66 -11.00 -27.33
N GLU A 311 33.98 -11.20 -27.25
CA GLU A 311 34.66 -12.35 -27.85
C GLU A 311 34.30 -13.64 -27.09
N SER A 312 33.73 -14.60 -27.80
CA SER A 312 33.61 -16.00 -27.38
C SER A 312 34.41 -16.86 -28.36
N ASP A 313 35.51 -17.43 -27.88
CA ASP A 313 36.26 -18.48 -28.58
C ASP A 313 35.47 -19.81 -28.51
N GLU A 314 34.60 -20.06 -29.49
CA GLU A 314 34.06 -21.40 -29.75
C GLU A 314 34.79 -22.06 -30.93
N LYS A 315 35.59 -23.06 -30.59
CA LYS A 315 36.16 -24.02 -31.55
C LYS A 315 35.23 -25.23 -31.60
N ALA A 316 34.57 -25.42 -32.73
CA ALA A 316 33.70 -26.57 -32.99
C ALA A 316 34.44 -27.92 -32.84
N PRO A 317 33.82 -28.95 -32.22
CA PRO A 317 34.25 -30.34 -32.41
C PRO A 317 33.44 -31.02 -33.53
N GLU A 318 34.14 -31.77 -34.37
CA GLU A 318 33.58 -32.71 -35.35
C GLU A 318 32.76 -33.80 -34.64
N THR A 319 31.52 -34.00 -35.08
CA THR A 319 30.66 -35.13 -34.68
C THR A 319 30.91 -36.33 -35.60
N GLN A 320 31.42 -37.44 -35.03
CA GLN A 320 31.28 -38.77 -35.61
C GLN A 320 30.04 -39.44 -35.03
N GLU A 321 29.07 -39.74 -35.89
CA GLU A 321 27.93 -40.59 -35.57
C GLU A 321 28.36 -42.06 -35.48
N VAL A 322 28.10 -42.71 -34.36
CA VAL A 322 28.12 -44.18 -34.22
C VAL A 322 26.80 -44.60 -33.58
N ALA A 323 26.03 -45.40 -34.32
CA ALA A 323 24.74 -45.93 -33.91
C ALA A 323 24.87 -46.99 -32.79
N PRO A 324 23.87 -47.14 -31.89
CA PRO A 324 23.90 -48.17 -30.86
C PRO A 324 23.30 -49.49 -31.35
N GLU A 325 24.04 -50.59 -31.16
CA GLU A 325 23.51 -51.95 -31.24
C GLU A 325 22.83 -52.35 -29.93
N SER A 326 21.62 -52.89 -30.06
CA SER A 326 20.80 -53.48 -28.99
C SER A 326 21.30 -54.87 -28.61
N HIS A 327 21.51 -55.12 -27.32
CA HIS A 327 21.60 -56.49 -26.79
C HIS A 327 20.69 -56.66 -25.57
N ASP A 328 19.60 -57.38 -25.81
CA ASP A 328 18.79 -58.07 -24.81
C ASP A 328 19.60 -59.20 -24.17
N ALA A 329 19.60 -59.28 -22.85
CA ALA A 329 19.97 -60.49 -22.11
C ALA A 329 19.22 -60.57 -20.78
N THR A 330 18.16 -61.38 -20.77
CA THR A 330 17.55 -61.97 -19.57
C THR A 330 18.53 -62.89 -18.83
N PRO A 331 18.37 -63.09 -17.51
CA PRO A 331 18.77 -64.35 -16.90
C PRO A 331 17.57 -65.12 -16.33
N GLU A 332 17.48 -66.39 -16.72
CA GLU A 332 16.69 -67.42 -16.06
C GLU A 332 17.35 -67.90 -14.76
N SER A 333 16.50 -68.45 -13.89
CA SER A 333 16.74 -69.00 -12.55
C SER A 333 17.50 -70.33 -12.49
N GLN A 334 18.13 -70.59 -11.34
CA GLN A 334 18.26 -71.84 -10.53
C GLN A 334 19.61 -71.74 -9.78
N GLY A 335 19.75 -71.79 -8.44
CA GLY A 335 19.14 -72.68 -7.46
C GLY A 335 20.22 -73.69 -6.99
N VAL A 336 20.55 -73.71 -5.69
CA VAL A 336 20.97 -74.86 -4.84
C VAL A 336 21.85 -74.38 -3.66
N ALA A 337 21.36 -74.64 -2.44
CA ALA A 337 22.09 -74.64 -1.17
C ALA A 337 22.64 -76.07 -0.88
N PRO A 338 23.44 -76.34 0.17
CA PRO A 338 23.05 -76.15 1.58
C PRO A 338 23.96 -75.23 2.38
#